data_AF-A0A1E1FEG7-F1
#
_entry.id   AF-A0A1E1FEG7-F1
#
_cell.length_a   1.000
_cell.length_b   1.000
_cell.length_c   1.000
_cell.angle_alpha   90.00
_cell.angle_beta   90.00
_cell.angle_gamma   90.00
#
_symmetry.space_group_name_H-M   'P 1'
#
loop_
_entity.id
_entity.type
_entity.pdbx_description
1 polymer ?
#
loop_
_entity_poly.entity_id
_entity_poly.type
_entity_poly.pdbx_seq_one_letter_code
_entity_poly.pdbx_strand_id
1 'polypeptide(L)' 'FLTSREWGFILLDEVHVVPAAMFRRVVTTIKAHSKLGLTATLVREDDKIADLNYMIGPKLYEANWMDLAAKGHIANVQ' A
#
# COMPACT_ATOMS: atom_id res chain seq x y z
N PHE A 1 -5.18 -23.25 4.77
CA PHE A 1 -3.85 -23.13 4.16
C PHE A 1 -3.21 -21.76 4.42
N LEU A 2 -3.77 -20.65 3.94
CA LEU A 2 -3.17 -19.32 4.16
C LEU A 2 -3.10 -18.92 5.64
N THR A 3 -4.09 -19.33 6.44
CA THR A 3 -4.21 -19.05 7.89
C THR A 3 -3.52 -20.07 8.79
N SER A 4 -3.15 -21.23 8.26
CA SER A 4 -2.59 -22.34 9.07
C SER A 4 -1.09 -22.20 9.33
N ARG A 5 -0.47 -21.13 8.83
CA ARG A 5 0.94 -20.82 9.04
C ARG A 5 1.14 -19.32 9.14
N GLU A 6 2.28 -18.95 9.70
CA GLU A 6 2.77 -17.59 9.67
C GLU A 6 3.64 -17.36 8.44
N TRP A 7 3.49 -16.20 7.81
CA TRP A 7 4.24 -15.80 6.64
C TRP A 7 5.37 -14.85 7.03
N GLY A 8 6.48 -14.92 6.31
CA GLY A 8 7.56 -13.94 6.49
C GLY A 8 7.16 -12.56 5.96
N PHE A 9 6.44 -12.53 4.83
CA PHE A 9 6.16 -11.30 4.11
C PHE A 9 4.82 -11.37 3.37
N ILE A 10 4.11 -10.24 3.34
CA ILE A 10 2.91 -10.04 2.52
C ILE A 10 3.06 -8.77 1.69
N LEU A 11 2.75 -8.88 0.41
CA LEU A 11 2.72 -7.79 -0.54
C LEU A 11 1.27 -7.49 -0.90
N LEU A 12 0.89 -6.23 -0.76
CA LEU A 12 -0.45 -5.72 -1.01
C LEU A 12 -0.35 -4.70 -2.13
N ASP A 13 -1.01 -4.95 -3.25
CA ASP A 13 -1.02 -4.03 -4.38
C ASP A 13 -2.27 -3.17 -4.38
N GLU A 14 -2.16 -1.96 -4.95
CA GLU A 14 -3.21 -0.95 -5.03
C GLU A 14 -3.97 -0.74 -3.73
N VAL A 15 -3.22 -0.51 -2.65
CA VAL A 15 -3.79 -0.41 -1.30
C VAL A 15 -4.76 0.77 -1.14
N HIS A 16 -4.74 1.72 -2.07
CA HIS A 16 -5.68 2.83 -2.17
C HIS A 16 -7.05 2.49 -2.78
N VAL A 17 -7.20 1.38 -3.51
CA VAL A 17 -8.44 1.07 -4.28
C VAL A 17 -9.50 0.41 -3.41
N VAL A 18 -9.08 -0.35 -2.39
CA VAL A 18 -10.00 -1.28 -1.72
C VAL A 18 -10.59 -0.65 -0.46
N PRO A 19 -11.90 -0.81 -0.21
CA PRO A 19 -12.53 -0.37 1.03
C PRO A 19 -11.77 -0.99 2.21
N ALA A 20 -11.40 -0.16 3.18
CA ALA A 20 -10.58 -0.53 4.34
C ALA A 20 -11.01 -1.86 4.99
N ALA A 21 -12.30 -2.23 4.90
CA ALA A 21 -12.84 -3.50 5.38
C ALA A 21 -12.19 -4.77 4.79
N MET A 22 -11.94 -4.84 3.48
CA MET A 22 -11.38 -6.06 2.86
C MET A 22 -9.89 -6.20 3.20
N PHE A 23 -9.11 -5.11 3.13
CA PHE A 23 -7.71 -5.11 3.57
C PHE A 23 -7.61 -5.44 5.05
N ARG A 24 -8.46 -4.84 5.89
CA ARG A 24 -8.51 -5.16 7.32
C ARG A 24 -8.73 -6.64 7.52
N ARG A 25 -9.65 -7.28 6.78
CA ARG A 25 -9.88 -8.72 6.89
C ARG A 25 -8.66 -9.55 6.50
N VAL A 26 -7.97 -9.19 5.41
CA VAL A 26 -6.77 -9.93 4.96
C VAL A 26 -5.64 -9.79 5.98
N VAL A 27 -5.34 -8.55 6.40
CA VAL A 27 -4.25 -8.24 7.34
C VAL A 27 -4.49 -8.83 8.73
N THR A 28 -5.75 -8.93 9.19
CA THR A 28 -6.07 -9.57 10.48
C THR A 28 -6.12 -11.09 10.40
N THR A 29 -6.48 -11.65 9.25
CA THR A 29 -6.66 -13.10 9.08
C THR A 29 -5.34 -13.81 8.73
N ILE A 30 -4.46 -13.16 7.97
CA ILE A 30 -3.15 -13.71 7.58
C ILE A 30 -2.06 -13.14 8.48
N LYS A 31 -1.45 -14.00 9.29
CA LYS A 31 -0.31 -13.63 10.13
C LYS A 31 0.94 -13.49 9.25
N ALA A 32 1.56 -12.31 9.28
CA ALA A 32 2.82 -12.04 8.58
C ALA A 32 3.75 -11.13 9.41
N HIS A 33 5.05 -11.45 9.43
CA HIS A 33 6.06 -10.67 10.15
C HIS A 33 6.28 -9.29 9.53
N SER A 34 6.25 -9.20 8.20
CA SER A 34 6.47 -7.95 7.46
C SER A 34 5.39 -7.76 6.40
N LYS A 35 5.00 -6.50 6.19
CA LYS A 35 3.92 -6.09 5.29
C LYS A 35 4.43 -4.97 4.40
N LEU A 36 4.14 -5.03 3.10
CA LEU A 36 4.43 -3.96 2.14
C LEU A 36 3.18 -3.65 1.35
N GLY A 37 2.76 -2.39 1.40
CA GLY A 37 1.71 -1.84 0.54
C GLY A 37 2.32 -1.07 -0.63
N LEU A 38 1.89 -1.41 -1.84
CA LEU A 38 2.19 -0.68 -3.06
C LEU A 38 0.95 0.11 -3.48
N THR A 39 1.15 1.36 -3.87
CA THR A 39 0.10 2.21 -4.42
C THR A 39 0.70 3.31 -5.26
N ALA A 40 0.09 3.61 -6.40
CA ALA A 40 0.47 4.74 -7.24
C ALA A 40 -0.05 6.08 -6.68
N THR A 41 -1.18 6.05 -5.97
CA THR A 41 -1.85 7.23 -5.41
C THR A 41 -2.06 7.04 -3.92
N LEU A 42 -1.55 7.96 -3.11
CA LEU A 42 -1.80 7.96 -1.66
C LEU A 42 -3.04 8.80 -1.29
N VAL A 43 -3.40 9.76 -2.13
CA VAL A 43 -4.43 10.75 -1.83
C VAL A 43 -5.79 10.07 -1.84
N ARG A 44 -6.41 10.01 -0.66
CA ARG A 44 -7.84 9.76 -0.48
C ARG A 44 -8.46 10.99 0.17
N GLU A 45 -9.57 11.46 -0.39
CA GLU A 45 -10.33 12.60 0.16
C GLU A 45 -11.09 12.25 1.45
N ASP A 46 -11.08 10.98 1.87
CA ASP A 46 -11.98 10.46 2.90
C ASP A 46 -11.34 10.21 4.29
N ASP A 47 -10.20 10.83 4.61
CA ASP A 47 -9.44 10.69 5.89
C ASP A 47 -9.04 9.23 6.27
N LYS A 48 -9.31 8.24 5.41
CA LYS A 48 -9.02 6.81 5.70
C LYS A 48 -7.55 6.43 5.56
N ILE A 49 -6.67 7.38 5.33
CA ILE A 49 -5.21 7.16 5.25
C ILE A 49 -4.66 6.71 6.61
N ALA A 50 -5.21 7.24 7.72
CA ALA A 50 -4.80 6.86 9.07
C ALA A 50 -5.02 5.36 9.36
N ASP A 51 -6.14 4.81 8.89
CA ASP A 51 -6.45 3.38 9.01
C ASP A 51 -5.43 2.52 8.26
N LEU A 52 -4.98 2.98 7.10
CA LEU A 52 -4.01 2.26 6.28
C LEU A 52 -2.64 2.19 6.97
N ASN A 53 -2.21 3.31 7.56
CA ASN A 53 -0.98 3.40 8.34
C ASN A 53 -1.01 2.47 9.55
N TYR A 54 -2.16 2.35 10.22
CA TYR A 54 -2.32 1.41 11.34
C TYR A 54 -2.25 -0.05 10.89
N MET A 55 -2.84 -0.39 9.74
CA MET A 55 -2.90 -1.77 9.25
C MET A 55 -1.56 -2.26 8.66
N ILE A 56 -0.90 -1.45 7.85
CA ILE A 56 0.28 -1.86 7.07
C ILE A 56 1.57 -1.32 7.71
N GLY A 57 1.52 -0.07 8.18
CA GLY A 57 2.67 0.70 8.63
C GLY A 57 2.72 2.07 7.95
N PRO A 58 3.63 2.95 8.37
CA PRO A 58 3.73 4.30 7.82
C PRO A 58 4.18 4.27 6.35
N LYS A 59 3.87 5.35 5.61
CA LYS A 59 4.45 5.58 4.28
C LYS A 59 5.98 5.68 4.39
N LEU A 60 6.67 4.74 3.76
CA LEU A 60 8.14 4.69 3.75
C LEU A 60 8.75 5.54 2.62
N TYR A 61 8.10 5.57 1.46
CA TYR A 61 8.61 6.26 0.28
C TYR A 61 7.47 6.73 -0.62
N GLU A 62 7.67 7.89 -1.23
CA GLU A 62 6.81 8.43 -2.28
C GLU A 62 7.73 8.99 -3.37
N ALA A 63 7.54 8.50 -4.59
CA ALA A 63 8.27 9.02 -5.73
C ALA A 63 7.58 10.30 -6.23
N ASN A 64 8.35 11.38 -6.36
CA ASN A 64 7.86 12.58 -7.01
C ASN A 64 7.80 12.34 -8.53
N TRP A 65 6.60 12.43 -9.10
CA TRP A 65 6.39 12.24 -10.54
C TRP A 65 7.16 13.27 -11.38
N MET A 66 7.31 14.51 -10.91
CA MET A 66 8.08 15.54 -11.63
C MET A 66 9.55 15.16 -11.75
N ASP A 67 10.15 14.62 -10.68
CA ASP A 67 11.55 14.18 -10.69
C ASP A 67 11.74 12.92 -11.55
N LEU A 68 10.76 12.00 -11.55
CA LEU A 68 10.77 10.83 -12.42
C LEU A 68 10.69 11.22 -13.90
N ALA A 69 9.87 12.23 -14.24
CA ALA A 69 9.73 12.75 -15.59
C ALA A 69 11.03 13.46 -16.03
N ALA A 70 11.61 14.31 -15.17
CA ALA A 70 12.87 14.99 -15.43
C ALA A 70 14.05 14.03 -15.64
N LYS A 71 14.03 12.86 -14.98
CA LYS A 71 15.03 11.78 -15.15
C LYS A 71 14.75 10.86 -16.34
N GLY A 72 13.65 11.07 -17.07
CA GLY A 72 13.25 10.25 -18.21
C GLY A 72 12.74 8.85 -17.84
N HIS A 73 12.32 8.62 -16.60
CA HIS A 73 11.74 7.35 -16.15
C HIS A 73 10.25 7.22 -16.50
N ILE A 74 9.55 8.34 -16.67
CA ILE A 74 8.15 8.39 -17.07
C ILE A 74 7.96 9.42 -18.18
N ALA A 75 6.93 9.25 -19.01
CA ALA A 75 6.61 10.17 -20.09
C ALA A 75 6.20 11.55 -19.55
N ASN A 76 6.58 12.62 -20.26
CA ASN A 76 6.13 13.96 -19.94
C ASN A 76 4.63 14.07 -20.22
N VAL A 77 3.88 14.58 -19.25
CA VAL A 77 2.48 14.94 -19.40
C VAL A 77 2.41 16.26 -20.18
N GLN A 78 1.66 16.30 -21.29
CA GLN A 78 1.37 17.52 -22.06
C GLN A 78 0.18 18.27 -21.48
#